data_AF-A0A6B3HZI9-F1
#
_entry.id   AF-A0A6B3HZI9-F1
#
_cell.length_a   1.000
_cell.length_b   1.000
_cell.length_c   1.000
_cell.angle_alpha   90.00
_cell.angle_beta   90.00
_cell.angle_gamma   90.00
#
_symmetry.space_group_name_H-M   'P 1'
#
loop_
_entity.id
_entity.type
_entity.pdbx_description
1 polymer ?
#
loop_
_entity_poly.entity_id
_entity_poly.type
_entity_poly.pdbx_seq_one_letter_code
_entity_poly.pdbx_strand_id
1 'polypeptide(L)'
;AVRRIDAVANRIFLDPVFHGRLPQDLVADTAAVTDWSFVKDGDLEVTSSPIDSLGINYYSPSVVSAGRSESPSPWAGAEQHTAFTPAEGPRTAMDWPVDANGLYELLTRLRDELPGLPLLVTENGAAYDDYADPEGQVHDPERVAYLDAHLGAVHRAIEEGVDVRGYFLWSLLDNFEWAYGY
;
A
#
# COMPACT_ATOMS: atom_id res chain seq x y z
N ALA A 1 9.25 -0.33 15.20
CA ALA A 1 9.19 0.18 13.83
C ALA A 1 8.21 -0.62 12.98
N VAL A 2 8.59 -1.75 12.38
CA VAL A 2 7.75 -2.51 11.42
C VAL A 2 6.32 -2.75 11.91
N ARG A 3 6.13 -3.37 13.09
CA ARG A 3 4.79 -3.59 13.69
C ARG A 3 3.95 -2.31 13.78
N ARG A 4 4.57 -1.20 14.18
CA ARG A 4 3.88 0.10 14.36
C ARG A 4 3.43 0.68 13.04
N ILE A 5 4.30 0.66 12.03
CA ILE A 5 3.97 1.15 10.69
C ILE A 5 2.90 0.26 10.05
N ASP A 6 3.03 -1.06 10.17
CA ASP A 6 1.97 -1.96 9.72
C ASP A 6 0.63 -1.70 10.43
N ALA A 7 0.66 -1.39 11.73
CA ALA A 7 -0.54 -1.06 12.50
C ALA A 7 -1.26 0.17 11.95
N VAL A 8 -0.52 1.27 11.74
CA VAL A 8 -1.10 2.58 11.37
C VAL A 8 -1.28 2.77 9.87
N ALA A 9 -0.53 2.05 9.02
CA ALA A 9 -0.67 2.13 7.57
C ALA A 9 -1.69 1.12 7.02
N ASN A 10 -1.78 -0.08 7.62
CA ASN A 10 -2.58 -1.18 7.07
C ASN A 10 -3.68 -1.63 8.02
N ARG A 11 -3.32 -2.12 9.22
CA ARG A 11 -4.28 -2.80 10.12
C ARG A 11 -5.33 -1.86 10.73
N ILE A 12 -5.05 -0.56 10.83
CA ILE A 12 -6.05 0.44 11.22
C ILE A 12 -7.28 0.41 10.30
N PHE A 13 -7.11 0.01 9.03
CA PHE A 13 -8.19 -0.10 8.06
C PHE A 13 -8.70 -1.55 7.93
N LEU A 14 -7.78 -2.53 7.91
CA LEU A 14 -8.14 -3.93 7.69
C LEU A 14 -8.85 -4.57 8.88
N ASP A 15 -8.37 -4.39 10.11
CA ASP A 15 -8.95 -5.05 11.29
C ASP A 15 -10.41 -4.61 11.56
N PRO A 16 -10.80 -3.33 11.43
CA PRO A 16 -12.20 -2.94 11.58
C PRO A 16 -13.12 -3.60 10.54
N VAL A 17 -12.68 -3.68 9.28
CA VAL A 17 -13.48 -4.21 8.17
C VAL A 17 -13.60 -5.73 8.23
N PHE A 18 -12.51 -6.44 8.52
CA PHE A 18 -12.48 -7.91 8.40
C PHE A 18 -12.57 -8.64 9.73
N HIS A 19 -12.35 -7.96 10.84
CA HIS A 19 -12.30 -8.56 12.17
C HIS A 19 -13.17 -7.84 13.19
N GLY A 20 -13.85 -6.75 12.82
CA GLY A 20 -14.75 -6.01 13.71
C GLY A 20 -14.06 -5.50 14.97
N ARG A 21 -12.77 -5.15 14.87
CA ARG A 21 -11.96 -4.71 16.01
C ARG A 21 -10.95 -3.64 15.64
N LEU A 22 -10.55 -2.85 16.63
CA LEU A 22 -9.33 -2.03 16.53
C LEU A 22 -8.12 -2.87 16.95
N PRO A 23 -6.97 -2.76 16.24
CA PRO A 23 -5.73 -3.35 16.72
C PRO A 23 -5.34 -2.77 18.09
N GLN A 24 -5.23 -3.61 19.11
CA GLN A 24 -4.96 -3.15 20.48
C GLN A 24 -3.59 -2.48 20.62
N ASP A 25 -2.63 -2.95 19.84
CA ASP A 25 -1.29 -2.37 19.78
C ASP A 25 -1.30 -0.99 19.13
N LEU A 26 -2.12 -0.77 18.09
CA LEU A 26 -2.36 0.56 17.51
C LEU A 26 -2.97 1.52 18.54
N VAL A 27 -4.00 1.09 19.27
CA VAL A 27 -4.67 1.92 20.30
C VAL A 27 -3.66 2.34 21.36
N ALA A 28 -2.82 1.41 21.85
CA ALA A 28 -1.77 1.73 22.80
C ALA A 28 -0.71 2.66 22.21
N ASP A 29 -0.29 2.44 20.97
CA ASP A 29 0.75 3.23 20.30
C ASP A 29 0.29 4.66 19.98
N THR A 30 -1.02 4.89 19.84
CA THR A 30 -1.63 6.19 19.50
C THR A 30 -2.27 6.91 20.68
N ALA A 31 -2.15 6.40 21.91
CA ALA A 31 -2.80 6.95 23.11
C ALA A 31 -2.40 8.41 23.43
N ALA A 32 -1.24 8.88 22.93
CA ALA A 32 -0.82 10.27 23.07
C ALA A 32 -1.46 11.22 22.03
N VAL A 33 -2.05 10.67 20.96
CA VAL A 33 -2.70 11.40 19.87
C VAL A 33 -4.21 11.41 20.05
N THR A 34 -4.80 10.27 20.45
CA THR A 34 -6.24 10.14 20.65
C THR A 34 -6.58 9.06 21.66
N ASP A 35 -7.74 9.19 22.29
CA ASP A 35 -8.33 8.21 23.21
C ASP A 35 -9.31 7.24 22.52
N TRP A 36 -9.49 7.37 21.20
CA TRP A 36 -10.42 6.57 20.39
C TRP A 36 -11.89 6.64 20.82
N SER A 37 -12.27 7.62 21.66
CA SER A 37 -13.64 7.80 22.16
C SER A 37 -14.68 8.11 21.08
N PHE A 38 -14.22 8.43 19.86
CA PHE A 38 -15.07 8.60 18.69
C PHE A 38 -15.58 7.28 18.10
N VAL A 39 -14.97 6.13 18.44
CA VAL A 39 -15.49 4.81 18.07
C VAL A 39 -16.53 4.41 19.11
N LYS A 40 -17.79 4.36 18.67
CA LYS A 40 -18.95 4.14 19.54
C LYS A 40 -19.38 2.68 19.53
N ASP A 41 -20.20 2.33 20.51
CA ASP A 41 -20.84 1.02 20.58
C ASP A 41 -21.62 0.74 19.28
N GLY A 42 -21.30 -0.39 18.64
CA GLY A 42 -21.90 -0.82 17.37
C GLY A 42 -21.15 -0.38 16.11
N ASP A 43 -20.24 0.60 16.15
CA ASP A 43 -19.54 1.09 14.95
C ASP A 43 -18.70 -0.02 14.29
N LEU A 44 -18.01 -0.83 15.09
CA LEU A 44 -17.18 -1.92 14.59
C LEU A 44 -18.01 -3.08 14.03
N GLU A 45 -19.21 -3.32 14.55
CA GLU A 45 -20.15 -4.32 14.01
C GLU A 45 -20.64 -3.89 12.63
N VAL A 46 -21.03 -2.61 12.49
CA VAL A 46 -21.46 -2.03 11.21
C VAL A 46 -20.31 -2.04 10.20
N THR A 47 -19.10 -1.65 10.62
CA THR A 47 -17.93 -1.58 9.74
C THR A 47 -17.50 -2.96 9.25
N SER A 48 -17.71 -4.01 10.05
CA SER A 48 -17.43 -5.39 9.67
C SER A 48 -18.55 -6.09 8.89
N SER A 49 -19.43 -5.33 8.23
CA SER A 49 -20.41 -5.90 7.32
C SER A 49 -19.70 -6.64 6.17
N PRO A 50 -20.16 -7.85 5.78
CA PRO A 50 -19.48 -8.63 4.74
C PRO A 50 -19.32 -7.87 3.43
N ILE A 51 -18.15 -8.02 2.79
CA ILE A 51 -17.85 -7.50 1.47
C ILE A 51 -17.49 -8.65 0.52
N ASP A 52 -17.71 -8.45 -0.77
CA ASP A 52 -17.51 -9.50 -1.79
C ASP A 52 -16.06 -9.59 -2.30
N SER A 53 -15.26 -8.53 -2.11
CA SER A 53 -13.86 -8.46 -2.55
C SER A 53 -13.11 -7.31 -1.88
N LEU A 54 -11.77 -7.41 -1.83
CA LEU A 54 -10.88 -6.32 -1.39
C LEU A 54 -10.12 -5.72 -2.58
N GLY A 55 -10.27 -4.41 -2.77
CA GLY A 55 -9.42 -3.61 -3.67
C GLY A 55 -8.11 -3.21 -2.99
N ILE A 56 -7.00 -3.37 -3.70
CA ILE A 56 -5.64 -3.12 -3.22
C ILE A 56 -4.97 -2.11 -4.15
N ASN A 57 -4.52 -1.00 -3.57
CA ASN A 57 -3.64 -0.06 -4.24
C ASN A 57 -2.23 -0.29 -3.71
N TYR A 58 -1.29 -0.61 -4.61
CA TYR A 58 0.10 -0.85 -4.25
C TYR A 58 1.01 -0.11 -5.22
N TYR A 59 2.02 0.57 -4.69
CA TYR A 59 2.99 1.32 -5.49
C TYR A 59 4.43 1.07 -5.04
N SER A 60 4.66 1.07 -3.73
CA SER A 60 5.98 0.96 -3.13
C SER A 60 5.89 0.49 -1.67
N PRO A 61 6.90 -0.24 -1.14
CA PRO A 61 6.95 -0.60 0.25
C PRO A 61 7.45 0.56 1.12
N SER A 62 7.11 0.51 2.42
CA SER A 62 7.78 1.32 3.44
C SER A 62 8.87 0.51 4.13
N VAL A 63 10.14 0.91 3.94
CA VAL A 63 11.27 0.31 4.65
C VAL A 63 11.56 1.12 5.91
N VAL A 64 11.47 0.46 7.07
CA VAL A 64 11.57 1.12 8.37
C VAL A 64 12.49 0.40 9.34
N SER A 65 13.15 1.18 10.19
CA SER A 65 14.02 0.72 11.26
C SER A 65 13.63 1.33 12.61
N ALA A 66 14.07 0.70 13.71
CA ALA A 66 13.90 1.28 15.03
C ALA A 66 14.75 2.56 15.13
N GLY A 67 14.14 3.66 15.54
CA GLY A 67 14.81 4.94 15.58
C GLY A 67 13.82 6.07 15.78
N ARG A 68 14.21 7.28 15.42
CA ARG A 68 13.35 8.46 15.41
C ARG A 68 13.35 9.05 14.01
N SER A 69 12.19 9.46 13.52
CA SER A 69 12.10 10.16 12.25
C SER A 69 12.82 11.51 12.33
N GLU A 70 13.66 11.81 11.35
CA GLU A 70 14.37 13.10 11.27
C GLU A 70 13.46 14.23 10.80
N SER A 71 12.38 13.89 10.08
CA SER A 71 11.31 14.78 9.64
C SER A 71 9.99 14.49 10.37
N PRO A 72 9.01 15.43 10.37
CA PRO A 72 7.66 15.14 10.85
C PRO A 72 7.11 13.89 10.15
N SER A 73 6.82 12.85 10.93
CA SER A 73 6.32 11.60 10.40
C SER A 73 4.81 11.73 10.17
N PRO A 74 4.29 11.34 8.99
CA PRO A 74 2.84 11.32 8.74
C PRO A 74 2.15 10.16 9.50
N TRP A 75 2.92 9.28 10.14
CA TRP A 75 2.44 8.10 10.83
C TRP A 75 2.22 8.37 12.32
N ALA A 76 0.96 8.67 12.66
CA ALA A 76 0.55 9.00 14.02
C ALA A 76 0.94 7.93 15.04
N GLY A 77 1.61 8.33 16.13
CA GLY A 77 2.01 7.42 17.21
C GLY A 77 3.25 6.57 16.90
N ALA A 78 3.91 6.77 15.75
CA ALA A 78 5.11 6.06 15.35
C ALA A 78 6.39 6.92 15.32
N GLU A 79 6.27 8.23 15.54
CA GLU A 79 7.27 9.25 15.25
C GLU A 79 8.55 9.10 16.09
N GLN A 80 8.40 8.66 17.34
CA GLN A 80 9.51 8.49 18.29
C GLN A 80 10.18 7.12 18.22
N HIS A 81 9.64 6.19 17.43
CA HIS A 81 10.03 4.77 17.46
C HIS A 81 10.29 4.15 16.08
N THR A 82 10.24 4.97 15.04
CA THR A 82 10.42 4.57 13.64
C THR A 82 11.28 5.60 12.92
N ALA A 83 12.27 5.11 12.18
CA ALA A 83 12.96 5.86 11.13
C ALA A 83 12.64 5.22 9.77
N PHE A 84 12.39 6.04 8.76
CA PHE A 84 12.20 5.59 7.38
C PHE A 84 13.57 5.54 6.71
N THR A 85 13.88 4.39 6.13
CA THR A 85 15.15 4.15 5.47
C THR A 85 14.88 4.05 3.98
N PRO A 86 15.62 4.79 3.13
CA PRO A 86 15.52 4.60 1.69
C PRO A 86 15.79 3.13 1.34
N ALA A 87 14.84 2.48 0.66
CA ALA A 87 15.13 1.17 0.08
C ALA A 87 16.20 1.32 -1.00
N GLU A 88 17.08 0.32 -1.11
CA GLU A 88 18.05 0.22 -2.20
C GLU A 88 17.35 -0.11 -3.52
N GLY A 89 17.97 0.25 -4.64
CA GLY A 89 17.48 -0.11 -5.98
C GLY A 89 16.85 1.04 -6.77
N PRO A 90 16.19 0.72 -7.89
CA PRO A 90 15.60 1.71 -8.78
C PRO A 90 14.44 2.46 -8.12
N ARG A 91 14.23 3.70 -8.58
CA ARG A 91 13.20 4.61 -8.07
C ARG A 91 12.42 5.25 -9.20
N THR A 92 11.19 5.62 -8.90
CA THR A 92 10.33 6.42 -9.79
C THR A 92 10.75 7.90 -9.74
N ALA A 93 10.20 8.74 -10.62
CA ALA A 93 10.37 10.20 -10.56
C ALA A 93 9.83 10.83 -9.26
N MET A 94 8.93 10.13 -8.57
CA MET A 94 8.43 10.52 -7.24
C MET A 94 9.35 10.08 -6.09
N ASP A 95 10.55 9.58 -6.40
CA ASP A 95 11.53 8.99 -5.47
C ASP A 95 11.01 7.74 -4.73
N TRP A 96 9.98 7.07 -5.26
CA TRP A 96 9.45 5.85 -4.66
C TRP A 96 10.30 4.64 -5.07
N PRO A 97 10.72 3.79 -4.11
CA PRO A 97 11.35 2.53 -4.42
C PRO A 97 10.48 1.63 -5.31
N VAL A 98 11.09 1.00 -6.31
CA VAL A 98 10.42 0.01 -7.15
C VAL A 98 10.68 -1.39 -6.58
N ASP A 99 9.62 -2.03 -6.09
CA ASP A 99 9.71 -3.39 -5.53
C ASP A 99 8.45 -4.21 -5.88
N ALA A 100 8.54 -5.02 -6.93
CA ALA A 100 7.46 -5.92 -7.30
C ALA A 100 7.26 -7.07 -6.29
N ASN A 101 8.31 -7.46 -5.55
CA ASN A 101 8.20 -8.55 -4.60
C ASN A 101 7.35 -8.16 -3.38
N GLY A 102 7.34 -6.89 -3.00
CA GLY A 102 6.45 -6.39 -1.96
C GLY A 102 4.95 -6.55 -2.31
N LEU A 103 4.56 -6.43 -3.59
CA LEU A 103 3.18 -6.72 -4.02
C LEU A 103 2.85 -8.21 -3.84
N TYR A 104 3.76 -9.09 -4.25
CA TYR A 104 3.60 -10.53 -4.05
C TYR A 104 3.47 -10.89 -2.56
N GLU A 105 4.31 -10.33 -1.70
CA GLU A 105 4.26 -10.58 -0.26
C GLU A 105 2.96 -10.08 0.37
N LEU A 106 2.47 -8.91 -0.05
CA LEU A 106 1.19 -8.37 0.38
C LEU A 106 0.02 -9.29 -0.02
N LEU A 107 -0.03 -9.73 -1.28
CA LEU A 107 -1.09 -10.61 -1.78
C LEU A 107 -1.10 -11.96 -1.06
N THR A 108 0.09 -12.53 -0.85
CA THR A 108 0.30 -13.80 -0.13
C THR A 108 -0.14 -13.67 1.34
N ARG A 109 0.24 -12.58 2.00
CA ARG A 109 -0.20 -12.26 3.37
C ARG A 109 -1.72 -12.16 3.45
N LEU A 110 -2.35 -11.43 2.53
CA LEU A 110 -3.80 -11.23 2.54
C LEU A 110 -4.57 -12.53 2.26
N ARG A 111 -4.05 -13.44 1.44
CA ARG A 111 -4.61 -14.80 1.29
C ARG A 111 -4.65 -15.53 2.63
N ASP A 112 -3.58 -15.43 3.41
CA ASP A 112 -3.44 -16.14 4.68
C ASP A 112 -4.29 -15.49 5.80
N GLU A 113 -4.38 -14.16 5.80
CA GLU A 113 -5.17 -13.39 6.79
C GLU A 113 -6.67 -13.38 6.47
N LEU A 114 -7.05 -13.40 5.18
CA LEU A 114 -8.42 -13.28 4.68
C LEU A 114 -8.75 -14.44 3.70
N PRO A 115 -8.76 -15.70 4.19
CA PRO A 115 -8.89 -16.86 3.32
C PRO A 115 -10.24 -16.86 2.58
N GLY A 116 -10.17 -17.01 1.25
CA GLY A 116 -11.33 -17.10 0.37
C GLY A 116 -11.93 -15.76 -0.04
N LEU A 117 -11.38 -14.63 0.41
CA LEU A 117 -11.78 -13.31 -0.06
C LEU A 117 -11.11 -13.01 -1.41
N PRO A 118 -11.87 -12.71 -2.48
CA PRO A 118 -11.30 -12.27 -3.75
C PRO A 118 -10.56 -10.94 -3.63
N LEU A 119 -9.39 -10.86 -4.26
CA LEU A 119 -8.55 -9.66 -4.31
C LEU A 119 -8.57 -9.03 -5.70
N LEU A 120 -8.54 -7.70 -5.74
CA LEU A 120 -8.38 -6.91 -6.96
C LEU A 120 -7.22 -5.95 -6.76
N VAL A 121 -6.23 -5.93 -7.65
CA VAL A 121 -5.25 -4.84 -7.68
C VAL A 121 -5.93 -3.67 -8.37
N THR A 122 -6.49 -2.74 -7.60
CA THR A 122 -7.30 -1.62 -8.10
C THR A 122 -6.46 -0.44 -8.57
N GLU A 123 -5.22 -0.33 -8.08
CA GLU A 123 -4.22 0.57 -8.64
C GLU A 123 -2.81 0.00 -8.47
N ASN A 124 -2.03 0.05 -9.55
CA ASN A 124 -0.59 -0.12 -9.54
C ASN A 124 0.01 0.60 -10.76
N GLY A 125 1.12 1.30 -10.57
CA GLY A 125 1.73 2.12 -11.62
C GLY A 125 2.96 2.87 -11.14
N ALA A 126 3.59 3.62 -12.05
CA ALA A 126 4.77 4.41 -11.74
C ALA A 126 4.85 5.67 -12.60
N ALA A 127 5.37 6.74 -12.00
CA ALA A 127 5.73 7.97 -12.68
C ALA A 127 7.21 7.95 -13.08
N TYR A 128 7.49 8.23 -14.34
CA TYR A 128 8.83 8.47 -14.88
C TYR A 128 8.79 9.73 -15.74
N ASP A 129 9.96 10.30 -16.02
CA ASP A 129 10.04 11.47 -16.89
C ASP A 129 9.86 11.05 -18.36
N ASP A 130 8.66 11.26 -18.90
CA ASP A 130 8.34 10.94 -20.28
C ASP A 130 8.47 12.15 -21.21
N TYR A 131 8.93 11.89 -22.43
CA TYR A 131 9.00 12.90 -23.49
C TYR A 131 8.55 12.30 -24.81
N ALA A 132 7.74 13.06 -25.56
CA ALA A 132 7.46 12.73 -26.94
C ALA A 132 8.66 13.08 -27.82
N ASP A 133 9.10 12.15 -28.67
CA ASP A 133 10.10 12.40 -29.70
C ASP A 133 9.54 13.33 -30.80
N PRO A 134 10.38 13.83 -31.74
CA PRO A 134 9.92 14.68 -32.84
C PRO A 134 8.84 14.05 -33.73
N GLU A 135 8.70 12.72 -33.71
CA GLU A 135 7.72 11.92 -34.42
C GLU A 135 6.42 11.71 -33.60
N GLY A 136 6.37 12.22 -32.37
CA GLY A 136 5.22 12.17 -31.46
C GLY A 136 5.08 10.84 -30.71
N GLN A 137 6.12 10.01 -30.66
CA GLN A 137 6.12 8.76 -29.90
C GLN A 137 6.68 8.99 -28.50
N VAL A 138 6.10 8.31 -27.51
CA VAL A 138 6.65 8.23 -26.15
C VAL A 138 7.29 6.86 -26.00
N HIS A 139 8.56 6.85 -25.60
CA HIS A 139 9.32 5.63 -25.31
C HIS A 139 9.61 5.58 -23.81
N ASP A 140 8.84 4.79 -23.06
CA ASP A 140 8.81 4.72 -21.60
C ASP A 140 9.23 3.33 -21.05
N PRO A 141 10.46 2.86 -21.36
CA PRO A 141 10.88 1.50 -21.03
C PRO A 141 10.89 1.21 -19.52
N GLU A 142 11.12 2.23 -18.67
CA GLU A 142 11.05 2.09 -17.22
C GLU A 142 9.64 1.77 -16.74
N ARG A 143 8.61 2.43 -17.30
CA ARG A 143 7.21 2.13 -16.96
C ARG A 143 6.83 0.72 -17.43
N VAL A 144 7.23 0.33 -18.64
CA VAL A 144 7.00 -1.03 -19.14
C VAL A 144 7.66 -2.06 -18.23
N ALA A 145 8.92 -1.84 -17.81
CA ALA A 145 9.64 -2.74 -16.92
C ALA A 145 9.01 -2.82 -15.51
N TYR A 146 8.52 -1.69 -14.97
CA TYR A 146 7.77 -1.67 -13.72
C TYR A 146 6.54 -2.58 -13.80
N LEU A 147 5.73 -2.41 -14.85
CA LEU A 147 4.48 -3.15 -15.03
C LEU A 147 4.73 -4.64 -15.26
N ASP A 148 5.71 -4.98 -16.09
CA ASP A 148 6.09 -6.38 -16.34
C ASP A 148 6.49 -7.10 -15.05
N ALA A 149 7.32 -6.46 -14.22
CA ALA A 149 7.73 -7.02 -12.93
C ALA A 149 6.57 -7.21 -11.95
N HIS A 150 5.67 -6.22 -11.83
CA HIS A 150 4.53 -6.29 -10.91
C HIS A 150 3.45 -7.27 -11.37
N LEU A 151 3.16 -7.33 -12.68
CA LEU A 151 2.28 -8.36 -13.24
C LEU A 151 2.87 -9.76 -13.06
N GLY A 152 4.19 -9.91 -13.20
CA GLY A 152 4.89 -11.15 -12.87
C GLY A 152 4.74 -11.55 -11.40
N ALA A 153 4.82 -10.59 -10.47
CA ALA A 153 4.59 -10.81 -9.05
C ALA A 153 3.14 -11.23 -8.74
N VAL A 154 2.15 -10.60 -9.38
CA VAL A 154 0.73 -10.98 -9.28
C VAL A 154 0.51 -12.39 -9.82
N HIS A 155 1.07 -12.71 -11.00
CA HIS A 155 0.97 -14.04 -11.59
C HIS A 155 1.53 -15.11 -10.65
N ARG A 156 2.72 -14.86 -10.08
CA ARG A 156 3.34 -15.77 -9.12
C ARG A 156 2.47 -15.99 -7.87
N ALA A 157 1.81 -14.95 -7.37
CA ALA A 157 0.87 -15.07 -6.25
C ALA A 157 -0.36 -15.92 -6.62
N ILE A 158 -0.89 -15.77 -7.84
CA ILE A 158 -2.00 -16.59 -8.36
C ILE A 158 -1.58 -18.07 -8.46
N GLU A 159 -0.37 -18.35 -8.95
CA GLU A 159 0.18 -19.72 -9.01
C GLU A 159 0.30 -20.36 -7.61
N GLU A 160 0.45 -19.55 -6.56
CA GLU A 160 0.46 -19.98 -5.17
C GLU A 160 -0.92 -19.90 -4.47
N GLY A 161 -1.99 -19.80 -5.24
CA GLY A 161 -3.36 -19.92 -4.76
C GLY A 161 -3.97 -18.66 -4.16
N VAL A 162 -3.38 -17.48 -4.40
CA VAL A 162 -4.06 -16.21 -4.10
C VAL A 162 -5.18 -15.97 -5.12
N ASP A 163 -6.41 -15.71 -4.67
CA ASP A 163 -7.57 -15.43 -5.53
C ASP A 163 -7.57 -13.97 -6.03
N VAL A 164 -6.63 -13.62 -6.92
CA VAL A 164 -6.59 -12.31 -7.59
C VAL A 164 -7.43 -12.36 -8.86
N ARG A 165 -8.44 -11.49 -8.96
CA ARG A 165 -9.43 -11.51 -10.06
C ARG A 165 -9.34 -10.35 -11.04
N GLY A 166 -8.44 -9.40 -10.81
CA GLY A 166 -8.31 -8.23 -11.65
C GLY A 166 -7.09 -7.39 -11.30
N TYR A 167 -6.62 -6.66 -12.30
CA TYR A 167 -5.52 -5.71 -12.20
C TYR A 167 -5.88 -4.47 -13.02
N PHE A 168 -5.84 -3.31 -12.36
CA PHE A 168 -6.13 -2.01 -12.93
C PHE A 168 -4.86 -1.17 -12.85
N LEU A 169 -4.30 -0.88 -14.03
CA LEU A 169 -3.14 -0.02 -14.17
C LEU A 169 -3.54 1.42 -13.81
N TRP A 170 -2.81 2.02 -12.87
CA TRP A 170 -2.88 3.46 -12.63
C TRP A 170 -1.77 4.14 -13.45
N SER A 171 -2.08 4.94 -14.46
CA SER A 171 -3.40 5.42 -14.87
C SER A 171 -3.61 5.27 -16.37
N LEU A 172 -4.87 5.40 -16.80
CA LEU A 172 -5.22 5.37 -18.22
C LEU A 172 -4.63 6.56 -18.99
N LEU A 173 -4.51 7.71 -18.34
CA LEU A 173 -4.06 8.98 -18.91
C LEU A 173 -3.22 9.72 -17.88
N ASP A 174 -2.20 10.43 -18.36
CA ASP A 174 -1.57 11.49 -17.58
C ASP A 174 -2.65 12.40 -17.00
N ASN A 175 -2.52 12.69 -15.72
CA ASN A 175 -3.54 13.39 -14.97
C ASN A 175 -2.91 14.28 -13.91
N PHE A 176 -3.76 15.00 -13.17
CA PHE A 176 -3.31 15.86 -12.09
C PHE A 176 -2.98 15.00 -10.85
N GLU A 177 -1.68 14.77 -10.61
CA GLU A 177 -1.12 13.99 -9.52
C GLU A 177 -1.11 14.79 -8.20
N TRP A 178 -2.30 15.19 -7.76
CA TRP A 178 -2.55 15.79 -6.45
C TRP A 178 -1.62 16.98 -6.13
N ALA A 179 -0.78 16.85 -5.09
CA ALA A 179 0.15 17.88 -4.68
C ALA A 179 1.35 18.04 -5.63
N TYR A 180 1.59 17.08 -6.53
CA TYR A 180 2.66 17.13 -7.54
C TYR A 180 2.25 17.89 -8.80
N GLY A 181 0.95 18.05 -9.06
CA GLY A 181 0.46 18.79 -10.22
C GLY A 181 0.41 17.92 -11.48
N TYR A 182 0.75 18.50 -12.63
CA TYR A 182 0.86 17.78 -13.90
C TYR A 182 2.33 17.51 -14.20
#